data_AF-A0A962HK14-F1
#
_entry.id   AF-A0A962HK14-F1
#
_cell.length_a   1.000
_cell.length_b   1.000
_cell.length_c   1.000
_cell.angle_alpha   90.00
_cell.angle_beta   90.00
_cell.angle_gamma   90.00
#
_symmetry.space_group_name_H-M   'P 1'
#
loop_
_entity.id
_entity.type
_entity.pdbx_description
1 polymer ?
#
loop_
_entity_poly.entity_id
_entity_poly.type
_entity_poly.pdbx_seq_one_letter_code
_entity_poly.pdbx_strand_id
1 'polypeptide(L)'
;MDKPTPSLPQRVLSLDVAYAVSLKLVAFAAAGFAVYKSALILQAFGLQGLLVFSGMHLPLALWGAAYTVWASKPYPGVALLAAVMTVFCSVLI
;
A
#
# COMPACT_ATOMS: atom_id res chain seq x y z
N MET A 1 -8.72 9.76 38.80
CA MET A 1 -7.42 9.31 38.25
C MET A 1 -7.25 10.02 36.91
N ASP A 2 -6.59 11.17 36.92
CA ASP A 2 -6.33 11.92 35.70
C ASP A 2 -5.28 11.20 34.87
N LYS A 3 -5.63 10.83 33.64
CA LYS A 3 -4.69 10.25 32.68
C LYS A 3 -3.70 11.36 32.31
N PRO A 4 -2.37 11.16 32.45
CA PRO A 4 -1.40 12.17 32.07
C PRO A 4 -1.56 12.46 30.58
N THR A 5 -1.83 13.73 30.25
CA THR A 5 -1.89 14.20 28.88
C THR A 5 -0.48 14.13 28.29
N PRO A 6 -0.28 13.46 27.14
CA PRO A 6 1.03 13.33 26.54
C PRO A 6 1.56 14.72 26.17
N SER A 7 2.85 14.93 26.42
CA SER A 7 3.53 16.16 26.01
C SER A 7 3.46 16.32 24.48
N LEU A 8 3.40 17.57 24.00
CA LEU A 8 3.41 17.91 22.56
C LEU A 8 4.38 17.06 21.71
N PRO A 9 5.67 16.88 22.09
CA PRO A 9 6.61 16.06 21.31
C PRO A 9 6.23 14.58 21.26
N GLN A 10 5.65 14.03 22.34
CA GLN A 10 5.18 12.64 22.38
C GLN A 10 3.96 12.42 21.48
N ARG A 11 3.10 13.44 21.36
CA ARG A 11 1.93 13.41 20.47
C ARG A 11 2.34 13.43 18.99
N VAL A 12 3.32 14.27 18.62
CA VAL A 12 3.87 14.33 17.26
C VAL A 12 4.51 12.99 16.87
N LEU A 13 5.35 12.42 17.74
CA LEU A 13 5.98 11.12 17.49
C LEU A 13 4.94 10.00 17.31
N SER A 14 3.85 10.02 18.10
CA SER A 14 2.78 9.02 17.98
C SER A 14 2.00 9.13 16.66
N LEU A 15 1.84 10.35 16.13
CA LEU A 15 1.18 10.62 14.85
C LEU A 15 2.03 10.18 13.67
N ASP A 16 3.34 10.45 13.69
CA ASP A 16 4.25 10.03 12.62
C ASP A 16 4.34 8.52 12.51
N VAL A 17 4.41 7.83 13.65
CA VAL A 17 4.40 6.36 13.69
C VAL A 17 3.07 5.82 13.20
N ALA A 18 1.94 6.37 13.66
CA ALA A 18 0.61 5.95 13.20
C ALA A 18 0.46 6.13 11.68
N TYR A 19 0.89 7.28 11.15
CA TYR A 19 0.85 7.57 9.72
C TYR A 19 1.68 6.58 8.89
N ALA A 20 2.93 6.33 9.29
CA ALA A 20 3.80 5.37 8.61
C ALA A 20 3.22 3.93 8.65
N VAL A 21 2.57 3.54 9.76
CA VAL A 21 1.91 2.24 9.88
C VAL A 21 0.67 2.17 8.99
N SER A 22 -0.18 3.21 8.99
CA SER A 22 -1.36 3.27 8.12
C SER A 22 -0.99 3.15 6.64
N LEU A 23 0.05 3.85 6.18
CA LEU A 23 0.53 3.74 4.81
C LEU A 23 0.95 2.32 4.44
N LYS A 24 1.67 1.64 5.34
CA LYS A 24 2.08 0.24 5.12
C LYS A 24 0.87 -0.67 5.01
N LEU A 25 -0.09 -0.55 5.93
CA LEU A 25 -1.29 -1.38 5.93
C LEU A 25 -2.12 -1.20 4.65
N VAL A 26 -2.32 0.05 4.23
CA VAL A 26 -3.03 0.37 2.98
C VAL A 26 -2.32 -0.23 1.78
N ALA A 27 -1.00 -0.07 1.69
CA ALA A 27 -0.22 -0.59 0.58
C ALA A 27 -0.22 -2.13 0.53
N PHE A 28 -0.13 -2.80 1.69
CA PHE A 28 -0.26 -4.26 1.77
C PHE A 28 -1.67 -4.75 1.42
N ALA A 29 -2.72 -4.08 1.88
CA ALA A 29 -4.09 -4.42 1.55
C ALA A 29 -4.35 -4.29 0.03
N ALA A 30 -3.88 -3.20 -0.58
CA ALA A 30 -3.97 -2.97 -2.02
C ALA A 30 -3.18 -4.02 -2.83
N ALA A 31 -1.97 -4.37 -2.40
CA ALA A 31 -1.20 -5.45 -3.01
C ALA A 31 -1.89 -6.81 -2.90
N GLY A 32 -2.45 -7.14 -1.72
CA GLY A 32 -3.23 -8.36 -1.53
C GLY A 32 -4.47 -8.41 -2.43
N PHE A 33 -5.19 -7.29 -2.55
CA PHE A 33 -6.33 -7.15 -3.45
C PHE A 33 -5.94 -7.33 -4.92
N ALA A 34 -4.83 -6.72 -5.34
CA ALA A 34 -4.28 -6.89 -6.69
C ALA A 34 -3.97 -8.36 -7.01
N VAL A 35 -3.32 -9.08 -6.09
CA VAL A 35 -3.02 -10.52 -6.26
C VAL A 35 -4.29 -11.34 -6.32
N TYR A 36 -5.25 -11.08 -5.43
CA TYR A 36 -6.54 -11.77 -5.42
C TYR A 36 -7.29 -11.59 -6.75
N LYS A 37 -7.42 -10.35 -7.22
CA LYS A 37 -8.11 -10.06 -8.49
C LYS A 37 -7.38 -10.66 -9.69
N SER A 38 -6.05 -10.63 -9.69
CA SER A 38 -5.23 -11.31 -10.69
C SER A 38 -5.47 -12.82 -10.71
N ALA A 39 -5.60 -13.47 -9.55
CA ALA A 39 -5.92 -14.90 -9.47
C ALA A 39 -7.31 -15.21 -10.05
N LEU A 40 -8.31 -14.35 -9.82
CA LEU A 40 -9.63 -14.48 -10.43
C LEU A 40 -9.58 -14.34 -11.96
N ILE A 41 -8.80 -13.38 -12.46
CA ILE A 41 -8.59 -13.18 -13.90
C ILE A 41 -7.91 -14.42 -14.51
N LEU A 42 -6.87 -14.94 -13.86
CA LEU A 42 -6.17 -16.15 -14.29
C LEU A 42 -7.13 -17.35 -14.37
N GLN A 43 -8.03 -17.50 -13.39
CA GLN A 43 -9.01 -18.58 -13.38
C GLN A 43 -10.06 -18.43 -14.48
N ALA A 44 -10.54 -17.21 -14.75
CA ALA A 44 -11.63 -16.97 -15.70
C ALA A 44 -11.16 -16.89 -17.16
N PHE A 45 -9.97 -16.32 -17.41
CA PHE A 45 -9.48 -15.97 -18.75
C PHE A 45 -8.14 -16.62 -19.09
N GLY A 46 -7.57 -17.40 -18.18
CA GLY A 46 -6.27 -18.03 -18.35
C GLY A 46 -5.10 -17.04 -18.33
N LEU A 47 -3.94 -17.54 -18.77
CA LEU A 47 -2.68 -16.78 -18.70
C LEU A 47 -2.68 -15.54 -19.61
N GLN A 48 -3.36 -15.59 -20.76
CA GLN A 48 -3.48 -14.46 -21.67
C GLN A 48 -4.29 -13.32 -21.05
N GLY A 49 -5.42 -13.62 -20.41
CA GLY A 49 -6.20 -12.62 -19.68
C GLY A 49 -5.40 -11.99 -18.54
N LEU A 50 -4.66 -12.80 -17.79
CA LEU A 50 -3.78 -12.30 -16.73
C LEU A 50 -2.76 -11.29 -17.27
N LEU A 51 -2.07 -11.62 -18.38
CA LEU A 51 -1.07 -10.73 -18.98
C LEU A 51 -1.69 -9.41 -19.48
N VAL A 52 -2.89 -9.47 -20.07
CA VAL A 52 -3.57 -8.28 -20.62
C VAL A 52 -4.08 -7.35 -19.51
N PHE A 53 -4.71 -7.90 -18.48
CA PHE A 53 -5.35 -7.09 -17.44
C PHE A 53 -4.39 -6.73 -16.29
N SER A 54 -3.53 -7.66 -15.86
CA SER A 54 -2.67 -7.48 -14.70
C SER A 54 -1.18 -7.41 -15.02
N GLY A 55 -0.75 -7.66 -16.26
CA GLY A 55 0.66 -7.87 -16.60
C GLY A 55 1.59 -6.73 -16.18
N MET A 56 1.19 -5.48 -16.42
CA MET A 56 1.96 -4.30 -15.95
C MET A 56 1.52 -3.82 -14.57
N HIS A 57 0.22 -3.85 -14.28
CA HIS A 57 -0.31 -3.27 -13.04
C HIS A 57 0.02 -4.07 -11.79
N LEU A 58 0.09 -5.40 -11.86
CA LEU A 58 0.39 -6.26 -10.71
C LEU A 58 1.84 -6.08 -10.23
N PRO A 59 2.87 -6.16 -11.10
CA PRO A 59 4.25 -5.85 -10.69
C PRO A 59 4.39 -4.43 -10.13
N LEU A 60 3.71 -3.44 -10.73
CA LEU A 60 3.74 -2.06 -10.25
C LEU A 60 3.08 -1.92 -8.86
N ALA A 61 1.97 -2.62 -8.61
CA ALA A 61 1.31 -2.63 -7.30
C ALA A 61 2.19 -3.30 -6.23
N LEU A 62 2.80 -4.45 -6.55
CA LEU A 62 3.70 -5.14 -5.62
C LEU A 62 4.96 -4.31 -5.32
N TRP A 63 5.55 -3.71 -6.35
CA TRP A 63 6.68 -2.81 -6.20
C TRP A 63 6.31 -1.56 -5.38
N GLY A 64 5.18 -0.93 -5.71
CA GLY A 64 4.67 0.23 -4.98
C GLY A 64 4.44 -0.07 -3.50
N ALA A 65 3.96 -1.28 -3.17
CA ALA A 65 3.80 -1.70 -1.78
C ALA A 65 5.14 -1.86 -1.06
N ALA A 66 6.10 -2.56 -1.66
CA ALA A 66 7.45 -2.70 -1.11
C ALA A 66 8.14 -1.34 -0.94
N TYR A 67 7.98 -0.46 -1.93
CA TYR A 67 8.54 0.88 -1.91
C TYR A 67 7.89 1.78 -0.86
N THR A 68 6.57 1.66 -0.64
CA THR A 68 5.86 2.33 0.47
C THR A 68 6.45 1.92 1.82
N VAL A 69 6.69 0.62 2.02
CA VAL A 69 7.28 0.11 3.26
C VAL A 69 8.67 0.69 3.49
N TRP A 70 9.51 0.72 2.46
CA TRP A 70 10.86 1.28 2.52
C TRP A 70 10.86 2.80 2.74
N ALA A 71 10.05 3.55 1.99
CA ALA A 71 10.02 5.01 2.00
C ALA A 71 9.27 5.61 3.20
N SER A 72 8.39 4.84 3.87
CA SER A 72 7.51 5.34 4.96
C SER A 72 8.23 6.03 6.12
N LYS A 73 9.50 5.70 6.36
CA LYS A 73 10.34 6.33 7.40
C LYS A 73 11.15 7.52 6.86
N PRO A 74 12.00 7.35 5.82
CA PRO A 74 12.86 8.44 5.36
C PRO A 74 12.12 9.52 4.54
N TYR A 75 11.06 9.14 3.81
CA TYR A 75 10.38 9.99 2.83
C TYR A 75 8.86 9.76 2.87
N PRO A 76 8.13 10.26 3.89
CA PRO A 76 6.71 9.99 4.09
C PRO A 76 5.83 10.44 2.91
N GLY A 77 6.15 11.57 2.27
CA GLY A 77 5.41 12.03 1.08
C GLY A 77 5.58 11.14 -0.14
N VAL A 78 6.78 10.57 -0.32
CA VAL A 78 7.06 9.62 -1.40
C VAL A 78 6.37 8.28 -1.12
N ALA A 79 6.33 7.86 0.15
CA ALA A 79 5.60 6.68 0.58
C ALA A 79 4.08 6.82 0.35
N LEU A 80 3.52 8.00 0.61
CA LEU A 80 2.12 8.30 0.29
C LEU A 80 1.84 8.15 -1.21
N LEU A 81 2.68 8.76 -2.04
CA LEU A 81 2.52 8.67 -3.50
C LEU A 81 2.61 7.22 -3.98
N ALA A 82 3.55 6.44 -3.45
CA ALA A 82 3.69 5.03 -3.75
C ALA A 82 2.46 4.21 -3.29
N ALA A 83 1.89 4.51 -2.13
CA ALA A 83 0.68 3.88 -1.63
C ALA A 83 -0.53 4.21 -2.53
N VAL A 84 -0.69 5.47 -2.94
CA VAL A 84 -1.75 5.90 -3.87
C VAL A 84 -1.61 5.20 -5.22
N MET A 85 -0.40 5.12 -5.77
CA MET A 85 -0.15 4.41 -7.03
C MET A 85 -0.41 2.91 -6.90
N THR A 86 -0.09 2.31 -5.75
CA THR A 86 -0.39 0.90 -5.46
C THR A 86 -1.90 0.66 -5.46
N VAL A 87 -2.65 1.52 -4.77
CA VAL A 87 -4.13 1.46 -4.74
C VAL A 87 -4.69 1.63 -6.16
N PHE A 88 -4.22 2.64 -6.89
CA PHE A 88 -4.66 2.89 -8.27
C PHE A 88 -4.41 1.69 -9.18
N CYS A 89 -3.20 1.11 -9.15
CA CYS A 89 -2.88 -0.09 -9.92
C CYS A 89 -3.75 -1.29 -9.50
N SER A 90 -4.02 -1.46 -8.20
CA SER A 90 -4.86 -2.55 -7.69
C SER A 90 -6.32 -2.47 -8.14
N VAL A 91 -6.81 -1.26 -8.44
CA VAL A 91 -8.17 -1.03 -8.96
C VAL A 91 -8.25 -1.25 -10.47
N LEU A 92 -7.17 -0.95 -11.20
CA LEU A 92 -7.07 -1.09 -12.66
C LEU A 92 -6.90 -2.54 -13.14
N ILE A 93 -6.13 -3.36 -12.41
CA ILE A 93 -6.21 -4.83 -12.49
C ILE A 93 -7.66 -5.16 -12.22
#